data_AF-A0A6B3HYZ9-F1
#
_entry.id   AF-A0A6B3HYZ9-F1
#
_cell.length_a   1.000
_cell.length_b   1.000
_cell.length_c   1.000
_cell.angle_alpha   90.00
_cell.angle_beta   90.00
_cell.angle_gamma   90.00
#
_symmetry.space_group_name_H-M   'P 1'
#
loop_
_entity.id
_entity.type
_entity.pdbx_description
1 polymer ?
#
loop_
_entity_poly.entity_id
_entity_poly.type
_entity_poly.pdbx_seq_one_letter_code
_entity_poly.pdbx_strand_id
1 'polypeptide(L)'
;GAPGGPAKPAAGQQGEAAQQAGPARALDTYAEALEKKQAARAVAAKKWGLAKVPLAAPEPPEVKPRITTRKGFEVRDDEGLPPVFTTVPTKEKIVFLTMDDGAEKDPALLRMMTELSIPYSAFLSDYVTNDDYGYFKKMQQRGVVISNHTLNHRYLPGLSYAEQKREICGQ
;
A
#
# COMPACT_ATOMS: atom_id res chain seq x y z
N GLY A 1 -32.87 75.59 -0.94
CA GLY A 1 -33.28 74.54 -1.89
C GLY A 1 -32.81 73.20 -1.36
N ALA A 2 -33.71 72.23 -1.29
CA ALA A 2 -33.50 70.82 -0.88
C ALA A 2 -32.54 70.06 -1.86
N PRO A 3 -32.19 68.74 -1.71
CA PRO A 3 -32.84 67.67 -0.91
C PRO A 3 -31.96 66.51 -0.32
N GLY A 4 -32.55 65.66 0.54
CA GLY A 4 -32.59 64.18 0.38
C GLY A 4 -31.60 63.19 1.05
N GLY A 5 -32.07 62.45 2.09
CA GLY A 5 -31.88 61.00 2.38
C GLY A 5 -30.54 60.48 2.99
N PRO A 6 -30.41 59.21 3.49
CA PRO A 6 -31.39 58.12 3.69
C PRO A 6 -31.34 57.39 5.07
N ALA A 7 -32.27 56.44 5.28
CA ALA A 7 -32.27 55.45 6.36
C ALA A 7 -31.20 54.35 6.13
N LYS A 8 -30.67 53.75 7.22
CA LYS A 8 -29.86 52.52 7.18
C LYS A 8 -30.50 51.37 7.97
N PRO A 9 -30.49 50.13 7.43
CA PRO A 9 -31.17 48.97 8.00
C PRO A 9 -30.32 48.17 9.02
N ALA A 10 -31.03 47.28 9.71
CA ALA A 10 -30.60 46.43 10.81
C ALA A 10 -29.51 45.40 10.46
N ALA A 11 -28.75 45.04 11.49
CA ALA A 11 -27.80 43.93 11.49
C ALA A 11 -28.55 42.59 11.37
N GLY A 12 -28.30 41.86 10.29
CA GLY A 12 -28.67 40.46 10.13
C GLY A 12 -27.48 39.56 10.41
N GLN A 13 -27.56 38.79 11.48
CA GLN A 13 -26.57 37.79 11.90
C GLN A 13 -26.36 36.73 10.82
N GLN A 14 -25.19 36.74 10.19
CA GLN A 14 -24.62 35.56 9.53
C GLN A 14 -23.62 34.93 10.50
N GLY A 15 -24.10 34.13 11.44
CA GLY A 15 -23.23 33.57 12.48
C GLY A 15 -23.48 32.13 12.88
N GLU A 16 -24.65 31.55 12.59
CA GLU A 16 -25.04 30.32 13.31
C GLU A 16 -25.20 29.08 12.41
N ALA A 17 -25.25 29.23 11.07
CA ALA A 17 -25.35 28.07 10.16
C ALA A 17 -24.00 27.37 9.90
N ALA A 18 -22.87 27.97 10.29
CA ALA A 18 -21.53 27.43 10.01
C ALA A 18 -21.03 26.40 11.05
N GLN A 19 -21.65 26.35 12.24
CA GLN A 19 -21.15 25.56 13.37
C GLN A 19 -21.81 24.19 13.51
N GLN A 20 -22.79 23.86 12.67
CA GLN A 20 -23.46 22.54 12.62
C GLN A 20 -23.14 21.73 11.34
N ALA A 21 -22.10 22.11 10.60
CA ALA A 21 -21.56 21.30 9.51
C ALA A 21 -20.71 20.14 10.08
N GLY A 22 -21.36 19.28 10.86
CA GLY A 22 -20.75 18.19 11.61
C GLY A 22 -20.32 17.00 10.74
N PRO A 23 -20.23 15.78 11.33
CA PRO A 23 -19.65 14.58 10.70
C PRO A 23 -20.20 14.23 9.31
N ALA A 24 -21.43 14.62 8.96
CA ALA A 24 -22.00 14.42 7.63
C ALA A 24 -21.19 15.09 6.51
N ARG A 25 -20.72 16.34 6.70
CA ARG A 25 -19.90 17.03 5.68
C ARG A 25 -18.51 16.39 5.53
N ALA A 26 -17.98 15.80 6.60
CA ALA A 26 -16.75 15.01 6.54
C ALA A 26 -16.94 13.70 5.76
N LEU A 27 -18.11 13.06 5.88
CA LEU A 27 -18.46 11.86 5.11
C LEU A 27 -18.64 12.18 3.63
N ASP A 28 -19.31 13.29 3.28
CA ASP A 28 -19.52 13.70 1.88
C ASP A 28 -18.17 13.99 1.19
N THR A 29 -17.30 14.76 1.86
CA THR A 29 -15.96 15.06 1.33
C THR A 29 -15.10 13.81 1.18
N TYR A 30 -15.24 12.84 2.08
CA TYR A 30 -14.58 11.54 1.97
C TYR A 30 -15.11 10.73 0.79
N ALA A 31 -16.42 10.67 0.60
CA ALA A 31 -17.05 9.98 -0.52
C ALA A 31 -16.59 10.56 -1.87
N GLU A 32 -16.61 11.89 -2.02
CA GLU A 32 -16.11 12.57 -3.22
C GLU A 32 -14.63 12.26 -3.49
N ALA A 33 -13.80 12.19 -2.44
CA ALA A 33 -12.39 11.84 -2.58
C ALA A 33 -12.21 10.38 -3.06
N LEU A 34 -13.01 9.44 -2.57
CA LEU A 34 -12.99 8.04 -3.02
C LEU A 34 -13.41 7.92 -4.49
N GLU A 35 -14.48 8.62 -4.89
CA GLU A 35 -14.93 8.64 -6.29
C GLU A 35 -13.85 9.18 -7.22
N LYS A 36 -13.21 10.30 -6.85
CA LYS A 36 -12.10 10.87 -7.62
C LYS A 36 -10.93 9.90 -7.74
N LYS A 37 -10.54 9.23 -6.65
CA LYS A 37 -9.48 8.21 -6.68
C LYS A 37 -9.84 7.05 -7.60
N GLN A 38 -11.09 6.58 -7.55
CA GLN A 38 -11.55 5.48 -8.39
C GLN A 38 -11.62 5.87 -9.87
N ALA A 39 -12.07 7.08 -10.18
CA ALA A 39 -12.04 7.63 -11.54
C ALA A 39 -10.61 7.75 -12.07
N ALA A 40 -9.68 8.25 -11.28
CA ALA A 40 -8.26 8.33 -11.64
C ALA A 40 -7.67 6.94 -11.93
N ARG A 41 -7.97 5.93 -11.09
CA ARG A 41 -7.57 4.55 -11.32
C ARG A 41 -8.16 3.98 -12.62
N ALA A 42 -9.42 4.31 -12.94
CA ALA A 42 -10.04 3.86 -14.19
C ALA A 42 -9.36 4.47 -15.43
N VAL A 43 -8.94 5.74 -15.38
CA VAL A 43 -8.15 6.38 -16.45
C VAL A 43 -6.78 5.72 -16.56
N ALA A 44 -6.09 5.48 -15.45
CA ALA A 44 -4.81 4.77 -15.43
C ALA A 44 -4.94 3.36 -16.02
N ALA A 45 -5.97 2.60 -15.65
CA ALA A 45 -6.22 1.26 -16.20
C ALA A 45 -6.34 1.29 -17.73
N LYS A 46 -7.06 2.28 -18.30
CA LYS A 46 -7.13 2.47 -19.74
C LYS A 46 -5.77 2.82 -20.36
N LYS A 47 -5.02 3.73 -19.74
CA LYS A 47 -3.67 4.13 -20.20
C LYS A 47 -2.72 2.93 -20.28
N TRP A 48 -2.80 2.01 -19.32
CA TRP A 48 -1.98 0.81 -19.26
C TRP A 48 -2.58 -0.40 -20.00
N GLY A 49 -3.68 -0.21 -20.74
CA GLY A 49 -4.29 -1.27 -21.56
C GLY A 49 -4.91 -2.41 -20.75
N LEU A 50 -5.25 -2.20 -19.48
CA LEU A 50 -5.84 -3.23 -18.64
C LEU A 50 -7.30 -3.51 -19.03
N ALA A 51 -7.66 -4.78 -19.13
CA ALA A 51 -9.02 -5.20 -19.48
C ALA A 51 -10.08 -4.78 -18.45
N LYS A 52 -9.69 -4.63 -17.18
CA LYS A 52 -10.55 -4.19 -16.08
C LYS A 52 -9.77 -3.25 -15.16
N VAL A 53 -10.51 -2.37 -14.49
CA VAL A 53 -9.95 -1.51 -13.45
C VAL A 53 -9.58 -2.38 -12.24
N PRO A 54 -8.33 -2.36 -11.75
CA PRO A 54 -7.94 -3.09 -10.55
C PRO A 54 -8.75 -2.66 -9.33
N LEU A 55 -8.93 -3.59 -8.39
CA LEU A 55 -9.62 -3.30 -7.13
C LEU A 55 -8.81 -2.28 -6.31
N ALA A 56 -9.53 -1.42 -5.60
CA ALA A 56 -8.92 -0.59 -4.57
C ALA A 56 -8.47 -1.49 -3.40
N ALA A 57 -7.27 -1.26 -2.89
CA ALA A 57 -6.88 -1.86 -1.63
C ALA A 57 -7.81 -1.30 -0.51
N PRO A 58 -8.35 -2.17 0.36
CA PRO A 58 -9.09 -1.70 1.52
C PRO A 58 -8.16 -1.00 2.51
N GLU A 59 -8.74 -0.22 3.41
CA GLU A 59 -7.98 0.35 4.52
C GLU A 59 -7.44 -0.78 5.43
N PRO A 60 -6.25 -0.60 6.05
CA PRO A 60 -5.74 -1.56 7.01
C PRO A 60 -6.75 -1.79 8.15
N PRO A 61 -6.91 -3.04 8.62
CA PRO A 61 -7.84 -3.32 9.72
C PRO A 61 -7.36 -2.63 11.01
N GLU A 62 -8.30 -2.09 11.79
CA GLU A 62 -8.00 -1.48 13.10
C GLU A 62 -7.28 -2.45 14.04
N VAL A 63 -7.71 -3.72 14.01
CA VAL A 63 -7.10 -4.81 14.75
C VAL A 63 -6.48 -5.80 13.77
N LYS A 64 -5.15 -5.94 13.82
CA LYS A 64 -4.44 -6.91 12.99
C LYS A 64 -4.81 -8.34 13.45
N PRO A 65 -5.15 -9.24 12.52
CA PRO A 65 -5.40 -10.63 12.89
C PRO A 65 -4.13 -11.28 13.45
N ARG A 66 -4.31 -12.14 14.45
CA ARG A 66 -3.22 -13.00 14.92
C ARG A 66 -2.88 -14.01 13.82
N ILE A 67 -1.64 -13.99 13.37
CA ILE A 67 -1.11 -14.96 12.41
C ILE A 67 -0.49 -16.14 13.17
N THR A 68 -0.74 -17.35 12.69
CA THR A 68 -0.15 -18.59 13.21
C THR A 68 0.52 -19.35 12.07
N THR A 69 1.44 -20.25 12.40
CA THR A 69 2.03 -21.16 11.41
C THR A 69 0.94 -21.97 10.72
N ARG A 70 1.02 -22.06 9.40
CA ARG A 70 0.11 -22.85 8.58
C ARG A 70 0.33 -24.33 8.89
N LYS A 71 -0.76 -25.09 8.97
CA LYS A 71 -0.71 -26.54 9.10
C LYS A 71 0.16 -27.18 8.01
N GLY A 72 1.13 -28.00 8.41
CA GLY A 72 2.14 -28.64 7.56
C GLY A 72 3.45 -27.86 7.40
N PHE A 73 3.59 -26.70 8.05
CA PHE A 73 4.81 -25.88 8.06
C PHE A 73 5.39 -25.71 9.47
N GLU A 74 4.88 -26.46 10.44
CA GLU A 74 5.40 -26.50 11.80
C GLU A 74 6.80 -27.11 11.83
N VAL A 75 7.63 -26.62 12.74
CA VAL A 75 8.94 -27.22 13.06
C VAL A 75 8.93 -27.70 14.50
N ARG A 76 9.86 -28.59 14.86
CA ARG A 76 10.01 -29.00 16.27
C ARG A 76 10.41 -27.77 17.09
N ASP A 77 9.78 -27.60 18.24
CA ASP A 77 10.06 -26.50 19.18
C ASP A 77 9.86 -25.11 18.53
N ASP A 78 8.73 -24.91 17.83
CA ASP A 78 8.41 -23.65 17.13
C ASP A 78 7.95 -22.51 18.05
N GLU A 79 7.92 -22.74 19.37
CA GLU A 79 7.59 -21.72 20.35
C GLU A 79 8.56 -20.52 20.27
N GLY A 80 7.98 -19.33 20.07
CA GLY A 80 8.74 -18.08 19.96
C GLY A 80 9.35 -17.80 18.58
N LEU A 81 9.19 -18.70 17.60
CA LEU A 81 9.61 -18.45 16.22
C LEU A 81 8.56 -17.65 15.44
N PRO A 82 8.96 -16.87 14.42
CA PRO A 82 8.01 -16.23 13.52
C PRO A 82 7.12 -17.27 12.82
N PRO A 83 5.81 -17.00 12.67
CA PRO A 83 4.92 -17.94 12.00
C PRO A 83 5.23 -18.02 10.50
N VAL A 84 5.20 -19.24 9.95
CA VAL A 84 5.25 -19.45 8.50
C VAL A 84 3.83 -19.59 7.97
N PHE A 85 3.39 -18.65 7.13
CA PHE A 85 2.04 -18.60 6.60
C PHE A 85 2.02 -18.29 5.11
N THR A 86 0.98 -18.74 4.43
CA THR A 86 0.76 -18.47 2.99
C THR A 86 -0.56 -17.74 2.73
N THR A 87 -1.30 -17.41 3.80
CA THR A 87 -2.62 -16.76 3.70
C THR A 87 -2.88 -15.96 4.97
N VAL A 88 -3.49 -14.78 4.81
CA VAL A 88 -3.97 -13.96 5.92
C VAL A 88 -5.40 -14.39 6.27
N PRO A 89 -5.74 -14.61 7.55
CA PRO A 89 -7.08 -15.03 7.95
C PRO A 89 -8.06 -13.86 7.82
N THR A 90 -8.64 -13.71 6.63
CA THR A 90 -9.69 -12.73 6.33
C THR A 90 -10.85 -13.38 5.57
N LYS A 91 -12.06 -12.84 5.74
CA LYS A 91 -13.25 -13.21 4.96
C LYS A 91 -13.46 -12.28 3.76
N GLU A 92 -12.68 -11.20 3.69
CA GLU A 92 -12.75 -10.24 2.59
C GLU A 92 -12.07 -10.79 1.34
N LYS A 93 -12.56 -10.38 0.16
CA LYS A 93 -12.00 -10.78 -1.13
C LYS A 93 -10.79 -9.90 -1.47
N ILE A 94 -9.67 -10.18 -0.82
CA ILE A 94 -8.43 -9.42 -0.94
C ILE A 94 -7.32 -10.33 -1.49
N VAL A 95 -6.44 -9.75 -2.31
CA VAL A 95 -5.19 -10.39 -2.73
C VAL A 95 -4.03 -9.55 -2.20
N PHE A 96 -3.00 -10.21 -1.68
CA PHE A 96 -1.74 -9.60 -1.28
C PHE A 96 -0.71 -9.83 -2.38
N LEU A 97 -0.16 -8.75 -2.95
CA LEU A 97 0.78 -8.83 -4.06
C LEU A 97 2.22 -8.73 -3.53
N THR A 98 3.02 -9.76 -3.83
CA THR A 98 4.46 -9.76 -3.60
C THR A 98 5.20 -9.96 -4.92
N MET A 99 6.41 -9.40 -5.02
CA MET A 99 7.31 -9.58 -6.16
C MET A 99 8.66 -10.04 -5.64
N ASP A 100 9.21 -11.09 -6.23
CA ASP A 100 10.45 -11.70 -5.76
C ASP A 100 11.64 -11.32 -6.67
N ASP A 101 12.84 -11.54 -6.15
CA ASP A 101 14.16 -11.36 -6.77
C ASP A 101 14.57 -9.93 -7.15
N GLY A 102 13.83 -9.27 -8.02
CA GLY A 102 14.22 -7.97 -8.59
C GLY A 102 15.20 -8.06 -9.78
N ALA A 103 15.16 -9.13 -10.55
CA ALA A 103 16.00 -9.25 -11.75
C ALA A 103 15.72 -8.14 -12.79
N GLU A 104 14.44 -7.87 -13.06
CA GLU A 104 13.99 -6.82 -13.99
C GLU A 104 13.80 -5.47 -13.27
N LYS A 105 14.24 -4.39 -13.91
CA LYS A 105 14.27 -3.03 -13.34
C LYS A 105 13.52 -2.02 -14.21
N ASP A 106 12.43 -2.46 -14.84
CA ASP A 106 11.63 -1.62 -15.73
C ASP A 106 11.02 -0.41 -14.98
N PRO A 107 11.44 0.84 -15.29
CA PRO A 107 10.86 2.04 -14.68
C PRO A 107 9.36 2.21 -14.97
N ALA A 108 8.82 1.57 -16.01
CA ALA A 108 7.39 1.59 -16.31
C ALA A 108 6.57 0.86 -15.24
N LEU A 109 7.10 -0.20 -14.64
CA LEU A 109 6.46 -0.89 -13.53
C LEU A 109 6.21 0.06 -12.35
N LEU A 110 7.24 0.82 -11.94
CA LEU A 110 7.10 1.79 -10.84
C LEU A 110 6.05 2.86 -11.15
N ARG A 111 5.98 3.33 -12.39
CA ARG A 111 4.95 4.30 -12.81
C ARG A 111 3.56 3.69 -12.78
N MET A 112 3.40 2.50 -13.36
CA MET A 112 2.12 1.79 -13.43
C MET A 112 1.55 1.54 -12.03
N MET A 113 2.35 1.00 -11.11
CA MET A 113 1.90 0.69 -9.75
C MET A 113 1.53 1.96 -8.97
N THR A 114 2.29 3.05 -9.12
CA THR A 114 1.94 4.35 -8.53
C THR A 114 0.64 4.92 -9.09
N GLU A 115 0.49 4.96 -10.41
CA GLU A 115 -0.69 5.53 -11.08
C GLU A 115 -1.96 4.72 -10.81
N LEU A 116 -1.85 3.39 -10.73
CA LEU A 116 -2.95 2.51 -10.34
C LEU A 116 -3.17 2.48 -8.82
N SER A 117 -2.26 3.05 -8.03
CA SER A 117 -2.28 2.99 -6.56
C SER A 117 -2.48 1.55 -6.06
N ILE A 118 -1.65 0.62 -6.56
CA ILE A 118 -1.65 -0.78 -6.15
C ILE A 118 -0.51 -0.98 -5.13
N PRO A 119 -0.82 -1.31 -3.86
CA PRO A 119 0.21 -1.64 -2.89
C PRO A 119 0.80 -3.03 -3.16
N TYR A 120 2.10 -3.17 -2.93
CA TYR A 120 2.83 -4.43 -3.03
C TYR A 120 4.06 -4.39 -2.13
N SER A 121 4.62 -5.57 -1.88
CA SER A 121 5.93 -5.72 -1.25
C SER A 121 6.88 -6.39 -2.23
N ALA A 122 8.15 -6.00 -2.20
CA ALA A 122 9.20 -6.66 -2.98
C ALA A 122 10.16 -7.40 -2.05
N PHE A 123 10.43 -8.66 -2.34
CA PHE A 123 11.44 -9.48 -1.67
C PHE A 123 12.63 -9.57 -2.62
N LEU A 124 13.72 -8.89 -2.31
CA LEU A 124 14.84 -8.73 -3.24
C LEU A 124 15.96 -9.72 -2.96
N SER A 125 16.58 -10.25 -4.02
CA SER A 125 17.77 -11.10 -3.94
C SER A 125 19.00 -10.28 -4.34
N ASP A 126 20.06 -10.27 -3.52
CA ASP A 126 21.20 -9.37 -3.76
C ASP A 126 21.89 -9.63 -5.11
N TYR A 127 22.11 -10.92 -5.45
CA TYR A 127 22.86 -11.32 -6.65
C TYR A 127 22.29 -10.78 -7.97
N VAL A 128 21.01 -10.40 -8.01
CA VAL A 128 20.33 -9.83 -9.19
C VAL A 128 19.96 -8.37 -9.04
N THR A 129 20.14 -7.78 -7.86
CA THR A 129 19.84 -6.35 -7.62
C THR A 129 21.09 -5.48 -7.49
N ASN A 130 22.26 -6.10 -7.31
CA ASN A 130 23.54 -5.42 -7.06
C ASN A 130 24.07 -4.54 -8.21
N ASP A 131 23.48 -4.65 -9.39
CA ASP A 131 23.77 -3.82 -10.56
C ASP A 131 22.99 -2.49 -10.56
N ASP A 132 21.88 -2.38 -9.81
CA ASP A 132 21.10 -1.14 -9.68
C ASP A 132 20.25 -1.06 -8.40
N TYR A 133 20.89 -0.84 -7.26
CA TYR A 133 20.16 -0.48 -6.03
C TYR A 133 19.38 0.84 -6.15
N GLY A 134 19.73 1.71 -7.10
CA GLY A 134 19.07 3.00 -7.31
C GLY A 134 17.62 2.85 -7.74
N TYR A 135 17.32 1.85 -8.58
CA TYR A 135 15.95 1.48 -8.94
C TYR A 135 15.11 1.13 -7.72
N PHE A 136 15.61 0.25 -6.84
CA PHE A 136 14.89 -0.18 -5.63
C PHE A 136 14.78 0.91 -4.57
N LYS A 137 15.75 1.83 -4.49
CA LYS A 137 15.62 3.04 -3.66
C LYS A 137 14.46 3.93 -4.13
N LYS A 138 14.26 4.09 -5.44
CA LYS A 138 13.09 4.80 -5.99
C LYS A 138 11.79 4.06 -5.70
N MET A 139 11.81 2.73 -5.74
CA MET A 139 10.67 1.89 -5.36
C MET A 139 10.28 2.13 -3.89
N GLN A 140 11.24 2.09 -2.97
CA GLN A 140 11.02 2.36 -1.54
C GLN A 140 10.51 3.79 -1.29
N GLN A 141 11.05 4.79 -1.97
CA GLN A 141 10.59 6.19 -1.87
C GLN A 141 9.12 6.38 -2.28
N ARG A 142 8.56 5.47 -3.09
CA ARG A 142 7.14 5.46 -3.47
C ARG A 142 6.24 4.73 -2.45
N GLY A 143 6.80 4.29 -1.32
CA GLY A 143 6.06 3.64 -0.23
C GLY A 143 6.00 2.11 -0.33
N VAL A 144 6.79 1.48 -1.21
CA VAL A 144 6.85 0.03 -1.34
C VAL A 144 7.69 -0.56 -0.21
N VAL A 145 7.21 -1.65 0.40
CA VAL A 145 7.97 -2.40 1.40
C VAL A 145 9.01 -3.26 0.70
N ILE A 146 10.28 -3.06 1.03
CA ILE A 146 11.39 -3.89 0.57
C ILE A 146 11.77 -4.86 1.69
N SER A 147 11.84 -6.14 1.34
CA SER A 147 12.09 -7.26 2.24
C SER A 147 13.20 -8.16 1.69
N ASN A 148 13.69 -9.06 2.53
CA ASN A 148 14.82 -9.94 2.23
C ASN A 148 14.39 -11.19 1.44
N HIS A 149 15.09 -11.49 0.35
CA HIS A 149 14.96 -12.74 -0.42
C HIS A 149 16.28 -13.49 -0.58
N THR A 150 17.15 -13.36 0.42
CA THR A 150 18.51 -13.91 0.50
C THR A 150 19.52 -13.23 -0.42
N LEU A 151 20.81 -13.50 -0.16
CA LEU A 151 21.89 -13.00 -0.99
C LEU A 151 21.88 -13.62 -2.40
N ASN A 152 21.85 -14.96 -2.49
CA ASN A 152 22.15 -15.70 -3.72
C ASN A 152 21.01 -16.60 -4.19
N HIS A 153 19.81 -16.48 -3.60
CA HIS A 153 18.63 -17.27 -3.96
C HIS A 153 18.91 -18.80 -3.96
N ARG A 154 19.67 -19.25 -2.96
CA ARG A 154 20.04 -20.67 -2.77
C ARG A 154 18.90 -21.43 -2.09
N TYR A 155 18.80 -22.73 -2.36
CA TYR A 155 17.89 -23.63 -1.65
C TYR A 155 18.32 -23.81 -0.18
N LEU A 156 17.77 -22.98 0.72
CA LEU A 156 18.15 -22.90 2.13
C LEU A 156 18.12 -24.24 2.89
N PRO A 157 17.13 -25.13 2.71
CA PRO A 157 17.11 -26.41 3.44
C PRO A 157 18.30 -27.33 3.15
N GLY A 158 18.99 -27.14 2.03
CA GLY A 158 20.20 -27.90 1.68
C GLY A 158 21.49 -27.32 2.25
N LEU A 159 21.42 -26.20 2.98
CA LEU A 159 22.59 -25.49 3.50
C LEU A 159 22.83 -25.80 4.97
N SER A 160 24.08 -25.71 5.41
CA SER A 160 24.40 -25.69 6.84
C SER A 160 23.79 -24.46 7.52
N TYR A 161 23.58 -24.51 8.84
CA TYR A 161 23.04 -23.36 9.59
C TYR A 161 23.86 -22.07 9.38
N ALA A 162 25.19 -22.18 9.35
CA ALA A 162 26.06 -21.03 9.11
C ALA A 162 25.86 -20.43 7.72
N GLU A 163 25.68 -21.26 6.70
CA GLU A 163 25.36 -20.82 5.34
C GLU A 163 23.96 -20.21 5.24
N GLN A 164 22.94 -20.80 5.87
CA GLN A 164 21.59 -20.23 5.94
C GLN A 164 21.63 -18.83 6.60
N LYS A 165 22.34 -18.71 7.73
CA LYS A 165 22.51 -17.43 8.42
C LYS A 165 23.23 -16.41 7.55
N ARG A 166 24.25 -16.82 6.78
CA ARG A 166 24.92 -15.93 5.83
C ARG A 166 23.97 -15.44 4.75
N GLU A 167 23.19 -16.33 4.16
CA GLU A 167 22.22 -15.97 3.11
C GLU A 167 21.13 -15.02 3.63
N ILE A 168 20.63 -15.22 4.85
CA ILE A 168 19.54 -14.41 5.44
C ILE A 168 20.07 -13.10 6.04
N CYS A 169 21.13 -13.13 6.85
CA CYS A 169 21.58 -11.97 7.61
C CYS A 169 22.65 -11.14 6.88
N GLY A 170 23.17 -11.61 5.76
CA GLY A 170 24.24 -10.93 5.03
C GLY A 170 23.77 -9.92 3.99
N GLN A 171 22.46 -9.85 3.72
CA GLN A 171 21.85 -8.89 2.80
C GLN A 171 21.63 -7.53 3.46
#